data_AF-A0A3N5L2E6-F1
#
_entry.id   AF-A0A3N5L2E6-F1
#
_cell.length_a   1.000
_cell.length_b   1.000
_cell.length_c   1.000
_cell.angle_alpha   90.00
_cell.angle_beta   90.00
_cell.angle_gamma   90.00
#
_symmetry.space_group_name_H-M   'P 1'
#
loop_
_entity.id
_entity.type
_entity.pdbx_description
1 polymer ?
#
loop_
_entity_poly.entity_id
_entity_poly.type
_entity_poly.pdbx_seq_one_letter_code
_entity_poly.pdbx_strand_id
1 'polypeptide(L)' 'MHRGVAVVTGASSGIGAATARHLAKEGFDVIVGARRLERVRELADVIGGTALPLDVDDDESVDAFCAA' A
#
# COMPACT_ATOMS: atom_id res chain seq x y z
N MET A 1 -20.12 -3.36 -2.77
CA MET A 1 -19.88 -2.09 -2.06
C MET A 1 -18.48 -2.18 -1.46
N HIS A 2 -17.53 -1.38 -1.94
CA HIS A 2 -16.20 -1.26 -1.31
C HIS A 2 -16.36 -0.66 0.11
N ARG A 3 -15.61 -1.16 1.09
CA ARG A 3 -15.65 -0.65 2.49
C ARG A 3 -14.96 0.71 2.65
N GLY A 4 -14.34 1.21 1.58
CA GLY A 4 -13.56 2.44 1.53
C GLY A 4 -12.13 2.15 1.08
N VAL A 5 -11.32 3.20 1.06
CA VAL A 5 -9.89 3.11 0.73
C VAL A 5 -9.09 2.89 2.00
N ALA A 6 -8.15 1.93 1.97
CA ALA A 6 -7.22 1.70 3.06
C ALA A 6 -5.77 1.86 2.58
N VAL A 7 -5.03 2.75 3.24
CA VAL A 7 -3.62 3.01 2.95
C VAL A 7 -2.74 2.25 3.93
N VAL A 8 -1.78 1.47 3.42
CA VAL A 8 -0.83 0.73 4.25
C VAL A 8 0.60 1.09 3.87
N THR A 9 1.30 1.77 4.78
CA THR A 9 2.73 2.08 4.64
C THR A 9 3.58 0.90 5.14
N GLY A 10 4.85 0.83 4.73
CA GLY A 10 5.73 -0.28 5.11
C GLY A 10 5.28 -1.64 4.55
N ALA A 11 4.42 -1.65 3.52
CA ALA A 11 3.73 -2.86 3.04
C ALA A 11 4.64 -3.87 2.31
N SER A 12 5.92 -3.53 2.08
CA SER A 12 6.86 -4.39 1.35
C SER A 12 7.19 -5.74 2.03
N SER A 13 6.83 -5.95 3.30
CA SER A 13 7.01 -7.23 4.01
C SER A 13 6.30 -7.23 5.38
N GLY A 14 6.29 -8.38 6.05
CA GLY A 14 5.95 -8.48 7.49
C GLY A 14 4.52 -8.04 7.79
N ILE A 15 4.37 -7.24 8.85
CA ILE A 15 3.06 -6.78 9.36
C ILE A 15 2.31 -5.98 8.29
N GLY A 16 2.95 -5.02 7.62
CA GLY A 16 2.29 -4.21 6.60
C GLY A 16 1.74 -5.05 5.45
N ALA A 17 2.51 -6.02 4.96
CA ALA A 17 2.05 -6.95 3.93
C ALA A 17 0.86 -7.82 4.40
N ALA A 18 0.91 -8.32 5.64
CA ALA A 18 -0.18 -9.11 6.21
C ALA A 18 -1.46 -8.28 6.38
N THR A 19 -1.34 -7.04 6.86
CA THR A 19 -2.45 -6.10 7.02
C THR A 19 -3.10 -5.76 5.67
N ALA A 20 -2.31 -5.43 4.65
CA ALA A 20 -2.82 -5.15 3.31
C ALA A 20 -3.60 -6.34 2.73
N ARG A 21 -3.09 -7.57 2.89
CA ARG A 21 -3.79 -8.80 2.47
C ARG A 21 -5.10 -9.00 3.22
N HIS A 22 -5.14 -8.69 4.51
CA HIS A 22 -6.35 -8.83 5.31
C HIS A 22 -7.40 -7.79 4.90
N LEU A 23 -7.02 -6.52 4.75
CA LEU A 23 -7.92 -5.44 4.32
C LEU A 23 -8.51 -5.69 2.93
N ALA A 24 -7.70 -6.19 1.99
CA ALA A 24 -8.20 -6.55 0.66
C ALA A 24 -9.27 -7.68 0.74
N LYS A 25 -9.05 -8.71 1.57
CA LYS A 25 -10.03 -9.77 1.81
C LYS A 25 -11.32 -9.26 2.46
N GLU A 26 -11.21 -8.23 3.30
CA GLU A 26 -12.36 -7.56 3.91
C GLU A 26 -13.11 -6.63 2.94
N GLY A 27 -12.63 -6.45 1.71
CA GLY A 27 -13.31 -5.67 0.67
C GLY A 27 -12.98 -4.17 0.66
N PHE A 28 -11.80 -3.79 1.15
CA PHE A 28 -11.25 -2.45 0.97
C PHE A 28 -10.51 -2.31 -0.36
N ASP A 29 -10.51 -1.10 -0.92
CA ASP A 29 -9.59 -0.72 -1.99
C ASP A 29 -8.25 -0.36 -1.35
N VAL A 30 -7.24 -1.23 -1.52
CA VAL A 30 -5.98 -1.11 -0.78
C VAL A 30 -4.93 -0.39 -1.60
N ILE A 31 -4.36 0.67 -1.02
CA ILE A 31 -3.15 1.34 -1.53
C ILE A 31 -1.99 0.95 -0.62
N VAL A 32 -0.92 0.41 -1.21
CA VAL A 32 0.27 -0.03 -0.49
C VAL A 32 1.47 0.84 -0.86
N GLY A 33 2.22 1.28 0.16
CA GLY A 33 3.39 2.16 -0.01
C GLY A 33 4.62 1.67 0.74
N ALA A 34 5.78 1.66 0.07
CA ALA A 34 7.09 1.49 0.71
C ALA A 34 8.25 1.87 -0.24
N ARG A 35 9.46 1.99 0.33
CA ARG A 35 10.70 2.26 -0.43
C ARG A 35 11.04 1.19 -1.48
N ARG A 36 10.73 -0.08 -1.18
CA ARG A 36 11.02 -1.22 -2.08
C ARG A 36 9.86 -1.44 -3.05
N LEU A 37 9.75 -0.59 -4.06
CA LEU A 37 8.59 -0.53 -4.96
C LEU A 37 8.24 -1.88 -5.61
N GLU A 38 9.24 -2.64 -6.07
CA GLU A 38 9.01 -3.96 -6.70
C GLU A 38 8.24 -4.92 -5.78
N ARG A 39 8.62 -5.01 -4.49
CA ARG A 39 7.91 -5.87 -3.53
C ARG A 39 6.47 -5.41 -3.27
N VAL A 40 6.24 -4.11 -3.36
CA VAL A 40 4.91 -3.53 -3.15
C VAL A 40 4.03 -3.76 -4.38
N ARG A 41 4.60 -3.70 -5.59
CA ARG A 41 3.93 -4.09 -6.85
C ARG A 41 3.51 -5.55 -6.83
N GLU A 42 4.42 -6.46 -6.48
CA GLU A 42 4.12 -7.88 -6.32
C GLU A 42 2.97 -8.12 -5.32
N LEU A 43 2.95 -7.39 -4.21
CA LEU A 43 1.85 -7.48 -3.24
C LEU A 43 0.54 -6.94 -3.82
N ALA A 44 0.57 -5.78 -4.47
CA ALA A 44 -0.60 -5.15 -5.09
C ALA A 44 -1.24 -6.07 -6.14
N ASP A 45 -0.43 -6.71 -7.00
CA ASP A 45 -0.91 -7.67 -8.00
C ASP A 45 -1.65 -8.84 -7.37
N VAL A 46 -1.15 -9.35 -6.24
CA VAL A 46 -1.79 -10.49 -5.53
C VAL A 46 -3.10 -10.09 -4.86
N ILE A 47 -3.23 -8.86 -4.38
CA ILE A 47 -4.42 -8.41 -3.64
C ILE A 47 -5.40 -7.60 -4.48
N GLY A 48 -5.07 -7.31 -5.76
CA GLY A 48 -5.84 -6.39 -6.60
C GLY A 48 -5.79 -4.93 -6.11
N GLY A 49 -4.68 -4.52 -5.50
CA GLY A 49 -4.50 -3.18 -4.92
C GLY A 49 -3.68 -2.24 -5.81
N THR A 50 -3.37 -1.05 -5.29
CA THR A 50 -2.51 -0.06 -5.96
C THR A 50 -1.18 0.08 -5.22
N ALA A 51 -0.07 0.01 -5.95
CA ALA A 51 1.28 0.19 -5.41
C ALA A 51 1.84 1.58 -5.75
N LEU A 52 2.30 2.30 -4.73
CA LEU A 52 2.95 3.60 -4.88
C LEU A 52 4.31 3.62 -4.15
N PRO A 53 5.32 4.35 -4.66
CA PRO A 53 6.57 4.56 -3.94
C PRO A 53 6.30 5.42 -2.70
N LEU A 54 6.94 5.08 -1.58
CA LEU A 54 6.85 5.86 -0.35
C LEU A 54 8.10 5.70 0.50
N ASP A 55 8.84 6.78 0.69
CA ASP A 55 9.72 6.97 1.83
C ASP A 55 9.00 7.84 2.86
N VAL A 56 8.93 7.38 4.11
CA VAL A 56 8.21 8.10 5.19
C VAL A 56 9.11 9.08 5.93
N ASP A 57 10.42 9.03 5.66
CA ASP A 57 11.43 9.95 6.22
C ASP A 57 11.70 11.16 5.29
N ASP A 58 10.96 11.24 4.17
CA ASP A 58 11.08 12.29 3.15
C ASP A 58 9.70 12.93 2.91
N ASP A 59 9.56 14.18 3.33
CA ASP A 59 8.32 14.95 3.21
C ASP A 59 7.85 15.08 1.76
N GLU A 60 8.77 15.26 0.79
CA GLU A 60 8.39 15.33 -0.63
C GLU A 60 7.83 14.00 -1.13
N SER A 61 8.38 12.88 -0.64
CA SER A 61 7.84 11.56 -0.95
C SER A 61 6.46 11.33 -0.34
N VAL A 62 6.21 11.84 0.87
CA VAL A 62 4.90 11.74 1.53
C VAL A 62 3.86 12.57 0.78
N ASP A 63 4.21 13.80 0.40
CA ASP A 63 3.32 14.69 -0.36
C ASP A 63 2.97 14.09 -1.73
N ALA A 64 3.97 13.59 -2.47
CA ALA A 64 3.75 12.93 -3.75
C ALA A 64 2.86 11.69 -3.63
N PHE A 65 3.00 10.91 -2.55
CA PHE A 65 2.16 9.75 -2.28
C PHE A 65 0.70 10.14 -1.98
N CYS A 66 0.48 11.23 -1.23
CA CYS A 66 -0.87 11.69 -0.88
C CYS A 66 -1.61 12.37 -2.03
N ALA A 67 -0.89 12.87 -3.03
CA ALA A 67 -1.44 13.56 -4.19
C ALA A 67 -1.88 12.63 -5.34
N ALA A 68 -1.56 11.34 -5.26
CA ALA A 68 -1.89 10.31 -6.26
C ALA A 68 -3.34 9.85 -6.17
#